data_AF-A0A1F9U4C0-F1
#
_entry.id   AF-A0A1F9U4C0-F1
#
_cell.length_a   1.000
_cell.length_b   1.000
_cell.length_c   1.000
_cell.angle_alpha   90.00
_cell.angle_beta   90.00
_cell.angle_gamma   90.00
#
_symmetry.space_group_name_H-M   'P 1'
#
loop_
_entity.id
_entity.type
_entity.pdbx_description
1 polymer ?
#
loop_
_entity_poly.entity_id
_entity_poly.type
_entity_poly.pdbx_seq_one_letter_code
_entity_poly.pdbx_strand_id
1 'polypeptide(L)'
;MKIYRKYAAISVGLALATALAVVLLPGRPVNAGEAPKKTAAELEKEKAMKNPYPNDIGPEKLDEATLKDYPADKKAGYELAMVKCAQCHSSARPLNSRFVEPEGKDAAVSALKKSNPELFKDGAVWQIEGSVWNRYVKRMMSKPGCKISNAEGKKIWEFFVYDGSKRKIGANAQKWQAHRKKLLADFKAKYPQRYEELAKDKDL
;
A
#
# COMPACT_ATOMS: atom_id res chain seq x y z
N MET A 1 6.33 -13.94 64.49
CA MET A 1 6.65 -13.68 65.91
C MET A 1 8.17 -13.61 66.05
N LYS A 2 8.67 -12.55 66.68
CA LYS A 2 10.08 -12.14 66.76
C LYS A 2 10.95 -13.15 67.52
N ILE A 3 12.17 -13.37 67.07
CA ILE A 3 13.32 -13.53 67.99
C ILE A 3 14.49 -12.74 67.41
N TYR A 4 15.08 -11.93 68.28
CA TYR A 4 16.10 -10.92 68.03
C TYR A 4 17.29 -11.21 68.96
N ARG A 5 18.48 -10.73 68.54
CA ARG A 5 19.72 -10.45 69.29
C ARG A 5 20.76 -11.57 69.40
N LYS A 6 22.08 -11.32 69.37
CA LYS A 6 22.97 -10.20 68.97
C LYS A 6 24.43 -10.65 69.30
N TYR A 7 25.42 -9.96 68.70
CA TYR A 7 26.87 -9.84 69.06
C TYR A 7 27.77 -11.05 68.67
N ALA A 8 29.04 -10.92 68.28
CA ALA A 8 30.01 -9.82 68.31
C ALA A 8 31.03 -9.93 67.15
N ALA A 9 31.75 -8.82 66.92
CA ALA A 9 32.81 -8.63 65.93
C ALA A 9 34.10 -9.42 66.24
N ILE A 10 34.96 -9.65 65.23
CA ILE A 10 36.43 -9.65 65.30
C ILE A 10 37.04 -9.50 63.89
N SER A 11 37.67 -8.35 63.71
CA SER A 11 38.84 -7.93 62.91
C SER A 11 39.48 -8.79 61.79
N VAL A 12 39.74 -8.06 60.69
CA VAL A 12 41.03 -7.88 59.96
C VAL A 12 41.60 -9.07 59.17
N GLY A 13 41.77 -8.86 57.86
CA GLY A 13 42.68 -9.69 57.07
C GLY A 13 42.60 -9.52 55.55
N LEU A 14 43.42 -8.61 55.03
CA LEU A 14 44.10 -8.70 53.73
C LEU A 14 43.23 -8.58 52.45
N ALA A 15 43.15 -7.35 51.93
CA ALA A 15 42.80 -7.10 50.54
C ALA A 15 43.94 -7.58 49.62
N LEU A 16 43.76 -8.74 48.98
CA LEU A 16 44.51 -9.07 47.77
C LEU A 16 43.85 -8.30 46.61
N ALA A 17 44.44 -7.17 46.26
CA ALA A 17 44.19 -6.52 44.98
C ALA A 17 44.77 -7.41 43.87
N THR A 18 43.94 -8.28 43.29
CA THR A 18 44.26 -8.91 42.00
C THR A 18 44.28 -7.80 40.95
N ALA A 19 45.48 -7.38 40.56
CA ALA A 19 45.69 -6.54 39.39
C ALA A 19 45.19 -7.32 38.16
N LEU A 20 43.95 -7.03 37.74
CA LEU A 20 43.44 -7.45 36.45
C LEU A 20 44.26 -6.69 35.40
N ALA A 21 45.22 -7.38 34.78
CA ALA A 21 45.91 -6.85 33.61
C ALA A 21 44.88 -6.67 32.50
N VAL A 22 44.39 -5.43 32.35
CA VAL A 22 43.64 -5.02 31.16
C VAL A 22 44.63 -5.02 30.01
N VAL A 23 44.62 -6.12 29.24
CA VAL A 23 45.26 -6.16 27.94
C VAL A 23 44.54 -5.14 27.08
N LEU A 24 45.16 -3.97 26.88
CA LEU A 24 44.76 -3.00 25.87
C LEU A 24 45.01 -3.66 24.50
N LEU A 25 44.02 -4.40 24.02
CA LEU A 25 43.98 -4.76 22.60
C LEU A 25 43.88 -3.43 21.83
N PRO A 26 44.69 -3.22 20.76
CA PRO A 26 44.51 -2.05 19.92
C PRO A 26 43.06 -2.04 19.45
N GLY A 27 42.33 -0.98 19.81
CA GLY A 27 40.94 -0.82 19.45
C GLY A 27 40.80 -1.03 17.95
N ARG A 28 40.00 -2.03 17.56
CA ARG A 28 39.55 -2.14 16.17
C ARG A 28 38.97 -0.78 15.77
N PRO A 29 39.35 -0.21 14.63
CA PRO A 29 38.68 0.97 14.13
C PRO A 29 37.20 0.63 13.98
N VAL A 30 36.37 1.22 14.83
CA VAL A 30 34.93 1.32 14.57
C VAL A 30 34.81 2.20 13.34
N ASN A 31 34.66 1.57 12.17
CA ASN A 31 34.40 2.28 10.93
C ASN A 31 33.19 3.19 11.17
N ALA A 32 33.43 4.50 11.08
CA ALA A 32 32.35 5.44 10.92
C ALA A 32 31.65 5.15 9.58
N GLY A 33 30.34 4.86 9.66
CA GLY A 33 29.37 5.22 8.64
C GLY A 33 29.31 4.37 7.36
N GLU A 34 28.27 3.55 7.27
CA GLU A 34 27.38 3.58 6.11
C GLU A 34 25.96 3.73 6.67
N ALA A 35 25.21 4.74 6.23
CA ALA A 35 23.78 4.79 6.50
C ALA A 35 23.14 3.48 5.97
N PRO A 36 22.12 2.91 6.65
CA PRO A 36 21.49 1.68 6.18
C PRO A 36 21.05 1.85 4.73
N LYS A 37 21.54 0.98 3.84
CA LYS A 37 21.12 0.98 2.44
C LYS A 37 19.62 0.70 2.40
N LYS A 38 18.87 1.56 1.69
CA LYS A 38 17.42 1.41 1.50
C LYS A 38 17.11 0.00 0.97
N THR A 39 16.09 -0.62 1.54
CA THR A 39 15.54 -1.89 1.05
C THR A 39 14.98 -1.72 -0.37
N ALA A 40 14.84 -2.84 -1.10
CA ALA A 40 14.24 -2.83 -2.43
C ALA A 40 12.82 -2.22 -2.44
N ALA A 41 12.03 -2.47 -1.39
CA ALA A 41 10.68 -1.91 -1.24
C ALA A 41 10.71 -0.39 -1.04
N GLU A 42 11.65 0.14 -0.25
CA GLU A 42 11.82 1.57 -0.06
C GLU A 42 12.27 2.27 -1.35
N LEU A 43 13.13 1.63 -2.14
CA LEU A 43 13.53 2.13 -3.45
C LEU A 43 12.35 2.15 -4.44
N GLU A 44 11.54 1.11 -4.49
CA GLU A 44 10.31 1.12 -5.31
C GLU A 44 9.31 2.16 -4.82
N LYS A 45 9.21 2.38 -3.49
CA LYS A 45 8.38 3.44 -2.92
C LYS A 45 8.83 4.81 -3.34
N GLU A 46 10.12 5.10 -3.24
CA GLU A 46 10.66 6.38 -3.70
C GLU A 46 10.38 6.62 -5.19
N LYS A 47 10.60 5.61 -6.04
CA LYS A 47 10.28 5.70 -7.47
C LYS A 47 8.80 5.97 -7.71
N ALA A 48 7.91 5.29 -6.97
CA ALA A 48 6.47 5.46 -7.11
C ALA A 48 6.00 6.86 -6.68
N MET A 49 6.60 7.43 -5.62
CA MET A 49 6.24 8.76 -5.12
C MET A 49 6.74 9.89 -6.02
N LYS A 50 7.86 9.69 -6.75
CA LYS A 50 8.34 10.64 -7.77
C LYS A 50 7.46 10.70 -9.01
N ASN A 51 6.63 9.67 -9.23
CA ASN A 51 5.73 9.57 -10.36
C ASN A 51 4.28 9.44 -9.85
N PRO A 52 3.70 10.54 -9.33
CA PRO A 52 2.36 10.49 -8.78
C PRO A 52 1.31 10.36 -9.90
N TYR A 53 0.16 9.84 -9.51
CA TYR A 53 -1.02 9.66 -10.31
C TYR A 53 -2.20 10.43 -9.69
N PRO A 54 -3.23 10.78 -10.47
CA PRO A 54 -4.46 11.38 -9.94
C PRO A 54 -5.10 10.55 -8.81
N ASN A 55 -4.90 9.23 -8.81
CA ASN A 55 -5.45 8.35 -7.79
C ASN A 55 -4.82 8.59 -6.40
N ASP A 56 -3.58 9.07 -6.35
CA ASP A 56 -2.79 9.20 -5.12
C ASP A 56 -3.25 10.35 -4.22
N ILE A 57 -4.04 11.28 -4.75
CA ILE A 57 -4.58 12.40 -3.98
C ILE A 57 -5.96 12.10 -3.38
N GLY A 58 -6.52 10.93 -3.67
CA GLY A 58 -7.79 10.48 -3.11
C GLY A 58 -7.63 9.82 -1.74
N PRO A 59 -8.75 9.41 -1.11
CA PRO A 59 -8.72 8.72 0.17
C PRO A 59 -7.92 7.42 0.12
N GLU A 60 -7.15 7.15 1.18
CA GLU A 60 -6.33 5.95 1.34
C GLU A 60 -7.12 4.75 1.88
N LYS A 61 -8.37 4.95 2.29
CA LYS A 61 -9.24 3.95 2.90
C LYS A 61 -10.67 4.13 2.39
N LEU A 62 -11.41 3.02 2.37
CA LEU A 62 -12.87 3.05 2.21
C LEU A 62 -13.52 3.42 3.54
N ASP A 63 -14.66 4.12 3.48
CA ASP A 63 -15.44 4.45 4.66
C ASP A 63 -16.14 3.20 5.25
N GLU A 64 -16.47 3.27 6.54
CA GLU A 64 -17.07 2.16 7.27
C GLU A 64 -18.44 1.75 6.70
N ALA A 65 -19.23 2.70 6.19
CA ALA A 65 -20.53 2.40 5.61
C ALA A 65 -20.38 1.59 4.32
N THR A 66 -19.43 1.96 3.46
CA THR A 66 -19.05 1.16 2.29
C THR A 66 -18.62 -0.24 2.70
N LEU A 67 -17.74 -0.37 3.70
CA LEU A 67 -17.20 -1.67 4.10
C LEU A 67 -18.25 -2.55 4.78
N LYS A 68 -19.25 -1.99 5.46
CA LYS A 68 -20.26 -2.74 6.21
C LYS A 68 -20.91 -3.82 5.36
N ASP A 69 -21.26 -3.48 4.12
CA ASP A 69 -21.97 -4.34 3.18
C ASP A 69 -21.08 -5.34 2.43
N TYR A 70 -19.77 -5.29 2.66
CA TYR A 70 -18.83 -6.17 1.96
C TYR A 70 -18.81 -7.57 2.62
N PRO A 71 -18.83 -8.65 1.82
CA PRO A 71 -18.59 -10.01 2.30
C PRO A 71 -17.26 -10.16 3.04
N ALA A 72 -17.19 -11.13 3.97
CA ALA A 72 -16.01 -11.31 4.83
C ALA A 72 -14.72 -11.60 4.04
N ASP A 73 -14.80 -12.36 2.95
CA ASP A 73 -13.67 -12.64 2.06
C ASP A 73 -13.19 -11.37 1.32
N LYS A 74 -14.11 -10.47 0.95
CA LYS A 74 -13.78 -9.18 0.33
C LYS A 74 -13.18 -8.20 1.32
N LYS A 75 -13.63 -8.20 2.58
CA LYS A 75 -12.99 -7.45 3.68
C LYS A 75 -11.56 -7.93 3.94
N ALA A 76 -11.33 -9.23 3.96
CA ALA A 76 -9.97 -9.78 4.09
C ALA A 76 -9.06 -9.38 2.92
N GLY A 77 -9.59 -9.36 1.68
CA GLY A 77 -8.85 -8.84 0.52
C GLY A 77 -8.51 -7.36 0.62
N TYR A 78 -9.46 -6.55 1.11
CA TYR A 78 -9.26 -5.12 1.39
C TYR A 78 -8.16 -4.89 2.44
N GLU A 79 -8.21 -5.57 3.57
CA GLU A 79 -7.22 -5.45 4.65
C GLU A 79 -5.81 -5.80 4.14
N LEU A 80 -5.68 -6.89 3.38
CA LEU A 80 -4.42 -7.25 2.73
C LEU A 80 -3.93 -6.14 1.80
N ALA A 81 -4.81 -5.53 0.99
CA ALA A 81 -4.44 -4.44 0.10
C ALA A 81 -3.95 -3.20 0.89
N MET A 82 -4.62 -2.85 1.99
CA MET A 82 -4.27 -1.68 2.81
C MET A 82 -2.92 -1.83 3.51
N VAL A 83 -2.51 -3.07 3.83
CA VAL A 83 -1.22 -3.34 4.47
C VAL A 83 -0.13 -3.54 3.44
N LYS A 84 -0.35 -4.40 2.44
CA LYS A 84 0.70 -4.90 1.55
C LYS A 84 0.97 -3.96 0.38
N CYS A 85 -0.07 -3.43 -0.28
CA CYS A 85 0.14 -2.48 -1.38
C CYS A 85 0.72 -1.15 -0.87
N ALA A 86 0.38 -0.76 0.37
CA ALA A 86 0.89 0.43 1.03
C ALA A 86 2.43 0.41 1.29
N GLN A 87 3.06 -0.76 1.17
CA GLN A 87 4.51 -0.90 1.33
C GLN A 87 5.29 -0.18 0.23
N CYS A 88 4.73 -0.11 -0.99
CA CYS A 88 5.41 0.41 -2.17
C CYS A 88 4.81 1.71 -2.71
N HIS A 89 3.56 2.05 -2.40
CA HIS A 89 2.95 3.33 -2.78
C HIS A 89 1.72 3.58 -1.91
N SER A 90 1.09 4.75 -1.99
CA SER A 90 -0.17 4.99 -1.26
C SER A 90 -1.25 3.95 -1.63
N SER A 91 -2.02 3.46 -0.65
CA SER A 91 -3.19 2.61 -0.90
C SER A 91 -4.30 3.32 -1.68
N ALA A 92 -4.27 4.66 -1.73
CA ALA A 92 -5.15 5.46 -2.59
C ALA A 92 -4.96 5.10 -4.06
N ARG A 93 -3.74 4.73 -4.49
CA ARG A 93 -3.42 4.47 -5.90
C ARG A 93 -4.34 3.44 -6.55
N PRO A 94 -4.53 2.25 -5.96
CA PRO A 94 -5.52 1.31 -6.48
C PRO A 94 -6.96 1.67 -6.08
N LEU A 95 -7.24 2.12 -4.86
CA LEU A 95 -8.63 2.40 -4.44
C LEU A 95 -9.33 3.45 -5.32
N ASN A 96 -8.58 4.46 -5.77
CA ASN A 96 -9.09 5.56 -6.58
C ASN A 96 -8.84 5.38 -8.08
N SER A 97 -8.33 4.21 -8.52
CA SER A 97 -8.09 3.96 -9.93
C SER A 97 -9.38 4.01 -10.75
N ARG A 98 -9.27 4.42 -12.01
CA ARG A 98 -10.36 4.32 -12.99
C ARG A 98 -10.76 2.88 -13.37
N PHE A 99 -10.07 1.87 -12.82
CA PHE A 99 -10.22 0.49 -13.28
C PHE A 99 -11.54 -0.12 -12.80
N VAL A 100 -12.22 -0.77 -13.73
CA VAL A 100 -13.39 -1.64 -13.52
C VAL A 100 -13.16 -2.93 -14.31
N GLU A 101 -13.29 -4.05 -13.63
CA GLU A 101 -13.21 -5.39 -14.24
C GLU A 101 -14.54 -6.10 -13.99
N PRO A 102 -15.48 -6.09 -14.94
CA PRO A 102 -16.74 -6.80 -14.78
C PRO A 102 -16.53 -8.31 -14.63
N GLU A 103 -17.25 -8.94 -13.70
CA GLU A 103 -17.25 -10.39 -13.54
C GLU A 103 -17.75 -11.07 -14.83
N GLY A 104 -16.98 -12.02 -15.36
CA GLY A 104 -17.25 -12.61 -16.68
C GLY A 104 -16.38 -12.09 -17.82
N LYS A 105 -15.36 -11.26 -17.52
CA LYS A 105 -14.32 -10.82 -18.47
C LYS A 105 -14.91 -10.12 -19.69
N ASP A 106 -14.39 -10.39 -20.89
CA ASP A 106 -14.70 -9.65 -22.12
C ASP A 106 -16.17 -9.75 -22.54
N ALA A 107 -16.84 -10.87 -22.22
CA ALA A 107 -18.28 -11.03 -22.45
C ALA A 107 -19.08 -10.03 -21.59
N ALA A 108 -18.71 -9.88 -20.32
CA ALA A 108 -19.34 -8.93 -19.41
C ALA A 108 -19.01 -7.47 -19.76
N VAL A 109 -17.78 -7.17 -20.22
CA VAL A 109 -17.43 -5.85 -20.76
C VAL A 109 -18.29 -5.51 -21.97
N SER A 110 -18.47 -6.46 -22.89
CA SER A 110 -19.30 -6.28 -24.09
C SER A 110 -20.77 -6.06 -23.75
N ALA A 111 -21.30 -6.81 -22.77
CA ALA A 111 -22.65 -6.63 -22.27
C ALA A 111 -22.82 -5.25 -21.62
N LEU A 112 -21.89 -4.85 -20.74
CA LEU A 112 -21.92 -3.54 -20.09
C LEU A 112 -21.82 -2.38 -21.09
N LYS A 113 -21.02 -2.54 -22.15
CA LYS A 113 -20.93 -1.52 -23.22
C LYS A 113 -22.25 -1.34 -23.97
N LYS A 114 -23.00 -2.42 -24.15
CA LYS A 114 -24.33 -2.37 -24.79
C LYS A 114 -25.37 -1.71 -23.89
N SER A 115 -25.38 -2.03 -22.59
CA SER A 115 -26.36 -1.50 -21.64
C SER A 115 -26.03 -0.08 -21.17
N ASN A 116 -24.75 0.28 -21.12
CA ASN A 116 -24.23 1.51 -20.51
C ASN A 116 -23.09 2.12 -21.34
N PRO A 117 -23.34 2.48 -22.62
CA PRO A 117 -22.31 3.01 -23.51
C PRO A 117 -21.66 4.30 -22.99
N GLU A 118 -22.34 5.06 -22.13
CA GLU A 118 -21.83 6.27 -21.49
C GLU A 118 -20.60 6.04 -20.62
N LEU A 119 -20.48 4.87 -19.97
CA LEU A 119 -19.32 4.52 -19.13
C LEU A 119 -18.03 4.35 -19.94
N PHE A 120 -18.14 4.20 -21.26
CA PHE A 120 -17.01 3.98 -22.16
C PHE A 120 -16.58 5.24 -22.92
N LYS A 121 -17.24 6.38 -22.69
CA LYS A 121 -16.95 7.64 -23.40
C LYS A 121 -15.76 8.41 -22.83
N ASP A 122 -15.51 8.26 -21.53
CA ASP A 122 -14.46 9.00 -20.83
C ASP A 122 -13.46 8.03 -20.18
N GLY A 123 -12.38 7.77 -20.91
CA GLY A 123 -11.31 6.88 -20.48
C GLY A 123 -10.55 7.37 -19.24
N ALA A 124 -10.61 8.67 -18.89
CA ALA A 124 -9.99 9.18 -17.68
C ALA A 124 -10.85 8.89 -16.44
N VAL A 125 -12.17 8.72 -16.62
CA VAL A 125 -13.10 8.36 -15.55
C VAL A 125 -13.19 6.85 -15.34
N TRP A 126 -13.31 6.09 -16.44
CA TRP A 126 -13.42 4.64 -16.42
C TRP A 126 -12.47 3.97 -17.41
N GLN A 127 -11.77 2.95 -16.93
CA GLN A 127 -11.07 1.98 -17.75
C GLN A 127 -11.69 0.61 -17.47
N ILE A 128 -12.55 0.18 -18.39
CA ILE A 128 -13.35 -1.03 -18.25
C ILE A 128 -12.78 -2.13 -19.13
N GLU A 129 -12.20 -3.16 -18.53
CA GLU A 129 -11.59 -4.27 -19.26
C GLU A 129 -11.67 -5.57 -18.45
N GLY A 130 -11.68 -6.73 -19.14
CA GLY A 130 -11.94 -8.03 -18.51
C GLY A 130 -10.80 -8.60 -17.66
N SER A 131 -9.66 -7.92 -17.55
CA SER A 131 -8.51 -8.39 -16.75
C SER A 131 -7.61 -7.27 -16.21
N VAL A 132 -8.09 -6.03 -16.18
CA VAL A 132 -7.29 -4.86 -15.79
C VAL A 132 -6.72 -4.99 -14.36
N TRP A 133 -7.51 -5.50 -13.42
CA TRP A 133 -7.08 -5.68 -12.03
C TRP A 133 -6.13 -6.87 -11.89
N ASN A 134 -6.41 -7.99 -12.56
CA ASN A 134 -5.51 -9.13 -12.53
C ASN A 134 -4.11 -8.76 -13.04
N ARG A 135 -4.04 -8.03 -14.17
CA ARG A 135 -2.76 -7.54 -14.72
C ARG A 135 -2.09 -6.55 -13.77
N TYR A 136 -2.86 -5.62 -13.20
CA TYR A 136 -2.34 -4.66 -12.23
C TYR A 136 -1.70 -5.33 -11.02
N VAL A 137 -2.44 -6.24 -10.36
CA VAL A 137 -1.97 -6.92 -9.14
C VAL A 137 -0.71 -7.74 -9.42
N LYS A 138 -0.69 -8.52 -10.52
CA LYS A 138 0.51 -9.28 -10.91
C LYS A 138 1.72 -8.39 -11.16
N ARG A 139 1.53 -7.24 -11.82
CA ARG A 139 2.60 -6.26 -12.05
C ARG A 139 3.11 -5.64 -10.75
N MET A 140 2.25 -5.45 -9.74
CA MET A 140 2.69 -4.97 -8.43
C MET A 140 3.42 -6.06 -7.64
N MET A 141 2.98 -7.32 -7.76
CA MET A 141 3.64 -8.47 -7.14
C MET A 141 5.03 -8.75 -7.71
N SER A 142 5.29 -8.40 -8.98
CA SER A 142 6.61 -8.56 -9.60
C SER A 142 7.60 -7.45 -9.22
N LYS A 143 7.19 -6.46 -8.42
CA LYS A 143 8.08 -5.38 -7.98
C LYS A 143 9.10 -5.89 -6.94
N PRO A 144 10.38 -5.45 -7.02
CA PRO A 144 11.39 -5.80 -6.04
C PRO A 144 10.95 -5.48 -4.61
N GLY A 145 11.14 -6.42 -3.69
CA GLY A 145 10.77 -6.26 -2.29
C GLY A 145 9.28 -6.46 -1.96
N CYS A 146 8.43 -6.73 -2.95
CA CYS A 146 7.02 -7.05 -2.72
C CYS A 146 6.89 -8.42 -2.03
N LYS A 147 6.15 -8.48 -0.91
CA LYS A 147 5.94 -9.70 -0.11
C LYS A 147 4.46 -10.11 -0.11
N ILE A 148 3.91 -10.25 -1.32
CA ILE A 148 2.55 -10.73 -1.58
C ILE A 148 2.65 -12.11 -2.24
N SER A 149 2.12 -13.13 -1.59
CA SER A 149 2.00 -14.48 -2.15
C SER A 149 0.92 -14.55 -3.24
N ASN A 150 0.91 -15.61 -4.03
CA ASN A 150 -0.15 -15.83 -5.03
C ASN A 150 -1.56 -15.90 -4.42
N ALA A 151 -1.69 -16.50 -3.24
CA ALA A 151 -2.97 -16.61 -2.52
C ALA A 151 -3.45 -15.24 -2.01
N GLU A 152 -2.56 -14.42 -1.43
CA GLU A 152 -2.89 -13.04 -1.03
C GLU A 152 -3.22 -12.18 -2.25
N GLY A 153 -2.44 -12.30 -3.33
CA GLY A 153 -2.67 -11.59 -4.58
C GLY A 153 -4.04 -11.89 -5.18
N LYS A 154 -4.48 -13.15 -5.15
CA LYS A 154 -5.83 -13.54 -5.56
C LYS A 154 -6.91 -12.84 -4.73
N LYS A 155 -6.79 -12.84 -3.40
CA LYS A 155 -7.75 -12.16 -2.51
C LYS A 155 -7.83 -10.65 -2.77
N ILE A 156 -6.67 -10.02 -2.98
CA ILE A 156 -6.57 -8.59 -3.31
C ILE A 156 -7.25 -8.29 -4.65
N TRP A 157 -6.99 -9.10 -5.69
CA TRP A 157 -7.62 -8.97 -7.00
C TRP A 157 -9.15 -9.12 -6.91
N GLU A 158 -9.64 -10.15 -6.23
CA GLU A 158 -11.09 -10.39 -6.05
C GLU A 158 -11.77 -9.27 -5.29
N PHE A 159 -11.08 -8.66 -4.32
CA PHE A 159 -11.55 -7.44 -3.68
C PHE A 159 -11.69 -6.29 -4.68
N PHE A 160 -10.66 -5.99 -5.48
CA PHE A 160 -10.71 -4.85 -6.40
C PHE A 160 -11.75 -5.01 -7.53
N VAL A 161 -11.98 -6.24 -8.00
CA VAL A 161 -13.06 -6.58 -8.94
C VAL A 161 -14.42 -6.24 -8.31
N TYR A 162 -14.67 -6.76 -7.10
CA TYR A 162 -15.92 -6.54 -6.37
C TYR A 162 -16.14 -5.06 -6.05
N ASP A 163 -15.11 -4.40 -5.53
CA ASP A 163 -15.13 -3.00 -5.15
C ASP A 163 -15.41 -2.08 -6.34
N GLY A 164 -14.80 -2.36 -7.50
CA GLY A 164 -15.06 -1.66 -8.74
C GLY A 164 -16.50 -1.77 -9.21
N SER A 165 -17.09 -2.97 -9.14
CA SER A 165 -18.49 -3.20 -9.55
C SER A 165 -19.49 -2.52 -8.61
N LYS A 166 -19.17 -2.41 -7.31
CA LYS A 166 -20.04 -1.75 -6.32
C LYS A 166 -19.94 -0.24 -6.33
N ARG A 167 -18.72 0.33 -6.35
CA ARG A 167 -18.53 1.76 -6.14
C ARG A 167 -18.48 2.60 -7.41
N LYS A 168 -18.11 2.01 -8.55
CA LYS A 168 -17.72 2.79 -9.73
C LYS A 168 -18.73 2.77 -10.86
N ILE A 169 -19.70 1.85 -10.84
CA ILE A 169 -20.71 1.68 -11.89
C ILE A 169 -22.12 1.55 -11.31
N GLY A 170 -23.12 1.34 -12.16
CA GLY A 170 -24.52 1.20 -11.77
C GLY A 170 -25.05 2.46 -11.07
N ALA A 171 -25.78 2.29 -9.98
CA ALA A 171 -26.35 3.41 -9.21
C ALA A 171 -25.28 4.40 -8.68
N ASN A 172 -24.03 3.96 -8.52
CA ASN A 172 -22.95 4.79 -8.01
C ASN A 172 -22.12 5.49 -9.11
N ALA A 173 -22.42 5.26 -10.39
CA ALA A 173 -21.62 5.78 -11.50
C ALA A 173 -21.47 7.31 -11.49
N GLN A 174 -22.56 8.04 -11.21
CA GLN A 174 -22.53 9.51 -11.17
C GLN A 174 -21.66 10.03 -10.01
N LYS A 175 -21.81 9.43 -8.81
CA LYS A 175 -20.97 9.77 -7.65
C LYS A 175 -19.51 9.49 -7.93
N TRP A 176 -19.20 8.34 -8.56
CA TRP A 176 -17.84 8.00 -8.96
C TRP A 176 -17.28 8.97 -10.00
N GLN A 177 -18.07 9.36 -11.00
CA GLN A 177 -17.64 10.33 -11.99
C GLN A 177 -17.28 11.67 -11.36
N ALA A 178 -18.12 12.17 -10.45
CA ALA A 178 -17.85 13.42 -9.73
C ALA A 178 -16.56 13.33 -8.90
N HIS A 179 -16.40 12.23 -8.13
CA HIS A 179 -15.17 11.94 -7.40
C HIS A 179 -13.94 11.96 -8.31
N ARG A 180 -14.01 11.22 -9.42
CA ARG A 180 -12.89 11.04 -10.33
C ARG A 180 -12.51 12.32 -11.06
N LYS A 181 -13.48 13.13 -11.48
CA LYS A 181 -13.26 14.46 -12.06
C LYS A 181 -12.62 15.41 -11.06
N LYS A 182 -13.03 15.35 -9.78
CA LYS A 182 -12.38 16.12 -8.72
C LYS A 182 -10.91 15.72 -8.56
N LEU A 183 -10.60 14.42 -8.55
CA LEU A 183 -9.21 13.96 -8.50
C LEU A 183 -8.39 14.46 -9.71
N LEU A 184 -8.95 14.45 -10.92
CA LEU A 184 -8.26 14.97 -12.10
C LEU A 184 -7.99 16.47 -11.99
N ALA A 185 -8.96 17.25 -11.52
CA ALA A 185 -8.84 18.69 -11.34
C ALA A 185 -7.79 19.05 -10.27
N ASP A 186 -7.90 18.43 -9.09
CA ASP A 186 -6.97 18.64 -7.98
C ASP A 186 -5.54 18.20 -8.36
N PHE A 187 -5.40 17.08 -9.08
CA PHE A 187 -4.11 16.61 -9.56
C PHE A 187 -3.51 17.56 -10.60
N LYS A 188 -4.31 18.06 -11.54
CA LYS A 188 -3.86 19.05 -12.54
C LYS A 188 -3.38 20.34 -11.86
N ALA A 189 -4.10 20.81 -10.84
CA ALA A 189 -3.71 21.99 -10.08
C ALA A 189 -2.39 21.80 -9.33
N LYS A 190 -2.19 20.61 -8.74
CA LYS A 190 -1.00 20.30 -7.93
C LYS A 190 0.23 19.88 -8.77
N TYR A 191 0.01 19.20 -9.88
CA TYR A 191 1.05 18.61 -10.73
C TYR A 191 0.76 18.84 -12.23
N PRO A 192 0.73 20.09 -12.72
CA PRO A 192 0.29 20.40 -14.08
C PRO A 192 1.13 19.73 -15.17
N GLN A 193 2.46 19.72 -15.03
CA GLN A 193 3.35 19.05 -15.98
C GLN A 193 3.11 17.53 -16.02
N ARG A 194 3.00 16.89 -14.84
CA ARG A 194 2.73 15.46 -14.75
C ARG A 194 1.35 15.09 -15.30
N TYR A 195 0.36 15.96 -15.11
CA TYR A 195 -0.96 15.79 -15.72
C TYR A 195 -0.85 15.78 -17.24
N GLU A 196 -0.11 16.71 -17.84
CA GLU A 196 0.07 16.77 -19.29
C GLU A 196 0.81 15.55 -19.85
N GLU A 197 1.82 15.04 -19.15
CA GLU A 197 2.48 13.77 -19.49
C GLU A 197 1.49 12.60 -19.53
N LEU A 198 0.75 12.40 -18.44
CA LEU A 198 -0.25 11.33 -18.34
C LEU A 198 -1.36 11.49 -19.39
N ALA A 199 -1.75 12.71 -19.72
CA ALA A 199 -2.74 13.00 -20.75
C ALA A 199 -2.27 12.55 -22.14
N LYS A 200 -1.01 12.82 -22.49
CA LYS A 200 -0.40 12.38 -23.75
C LYS A 200 -0.36 10.86 -23.86
N ASP A 201 -0.04 10.19 -22.75
CA ASP A 201 0.07 8.73 -22.70
C ASP A 201 -1.27 8.01 -22.53
N LYS A 202 -2.39 8.76 -22.41
CA LYS A 202 -3.73 8.23 -22.11
C LYS A 202 -3.78 7.43 -20.80
N ASP A 203 -2.96 7.85 -19.83
CA ASP A 203 -2.82 7.24 -18.50
C ASP A 203 -3.34 8.15 -17.37
N LEU A 204 -4.23 9.09 -17.71
CA LEU A 204 -4.91 9.95 -16.73
C LEU A 204 -5.79 9.19 -15.76
#